data_AF-T0T8H0-F1
#
_entry.id   AF-T0T8H0-F1
#
_cell.length_a   1.000
_cell.length_b   1.000
_cell.length_c   1.000
_cell.angle_alpha   90.00
_cell.angle_beta   90.00
_cell.angle_gamma   90.00
#
_symmetry.space_group_name_H-M   'P 1'
#
loop_
_entity.id
_entity.type
_entity.pdbx_description
1 polymer ?
#
loop_
_entity_poly.entity_id
_entity_poly.type
_entity_poly.pdbx_seq_one_letter_code
_entity_poly.pdbx_strand_id
1 'polypeptide(L)'
;MNLREGIMMKKSIFMATLAVVSLNSFANRVDLEADVLKLAKKVNRLANQNADTLSNKELRDVKKHLTLAVKIIKGIGTTPVPPTNPRPIYRVCSQDSADIFQQTFIKIKNFAYSSSGLDMTSSGATQFAQEFTETHSCETADIFMSKSSRLKTFAYSTSGLDMTSSNAKSYAMNKWQSFCEDFPIESEFKKHYTFAYSSSGLDMTSSNARRYAQEKVEPVAFSCGNIF
;
A
#
# COMPACT_ATOMS: atom_id res chain seq x y z
N MET A 1 4.81 -34.60 12.33
CA MET A 1 4.38 -33.50 11.42
C MET A 1 3.24 -32.76 12.08
N ASN A 2 3.43 -31.48 12.36
CA ASN A 2 2.67 -30.70 13.36
C ASN A 2 1.30 -30.24 12.84
N LEU A 3 0.24 -30.43 13.64
CA LEU A 3 -1.14 -30.00 13.36
C LEU A 3 -1.30 -28.49 13.04
N ARG A 4 -0.33 -27.65 13.43
CA ARG A 4 -0.29 -26.22 13.11
C ARG A 4 -0.01 -25.91 11.64
N GLU A 5 0.75 -26.75 10.94
CA GLU A 5 1.06 -26.54 9.51
C GLU A 5 -0.15 -26.88 8.63
N GLY A 6 -0.94 -27.90 9.00
CA GLY A 6 -2.15 -28.27 8.28
C GLY A 6 -3.29 -27.24 8.35
N ILE A 7 -3.35 -26.41 9.40
CA ILE A 7 -4.39 -25.37 9.57
C ILE A 7 -4.01 -24.09 8.81
N MET A 8 -2.72 -23.72 8.79
CA MET A 8 -2.26 -22.55 8.01
C MET A 8 -2.33 -22.80 6.50
N MET A 9 -2.03 -24.01 6.02
CA MET A 9 -2.10 -24.33 4.60
C MET A 9 -3.54 -24.30 4.06
N LYS A 10 -4.55 -24.63 4.89
CA LYS A 10 -5.97 -24.63 4.51
C LYS A 10 -6.59 -23.22 4.43
N LYS A 11 -6.15 -22.28 5.28
CA LYS A 11 -6.60 -20.87 5.20
C LYS A 11 -6.10 -20.16 3.93
N SER A 12 -4.89 -20.47 3.48
CA SER A 12 -4.33 -19.91 2.23
C SER A 12 -5.09 -20.35 0.98
N ILE A 13 -5.65 -21.56 0.95
CA ILE A 13 -6.36 -22.07 -0.24
C ILE A 13 -7.72 -21.37 -0.43
N PHE A 14 -8.40 -20.97 0.65
CA PHE A 14 -9.72 -20.34 0.56
C PHE A 14 -9.65 -18.88 0.07
N MET A 15 -8.65 -18.12 0.52
CA MET A 15 -8.38 -16.75 0.06
C MET A 15 -7.91 -16.70 -1.41
N ALA A 16 -7.17 -17.71 -1.86
CA ALA A 16 -6.67 -17.77 -3.24
C ALA A 16 -7.80 -17.94 -4.28
N THR A 17 -8.99 -18.42 -3.89
CA THR A 17 -10.10 -18.61 -4.84
C THR A 17 -10.90 -17.36 -5.14
N LEU A 18 -10.90 -16.34 -4.27
CA LEU A 18 -11.53 -15.05 -4.59
C LEU A 18 -10.62 -14.12 -5.43
N ALA A 19 -9.30 -14.34 -5.39
CA ALA A 19 -8.32 -13.57 -6.15
C ALA A 19 -8.29 -13.88 -7.66
N VAL A 20 -9.04 -14.88 -8.14
CA VAL A 20 -9.00 -15.26 -9.57
C VAL A 20 -9.83 -14.32 -10.45
N VAL A 21 -10.64 -13.43 -9.88
CA VAL A 21 -11.42 -12.45 -10.68
C VAL A 21 -10.63 -11.16 -10.95
N SER A 22 -9.53 -10.90 -10.24
CA SER A 22 -8.80 -9.63 -10.35
C SER A 22 -7.69 -9.60 -11.41
N LEU A 23 -7.54 -10.63 -12.25
CA LEU A 23 -6.42 -10.69 -13.22
C LEU A 23 -6.78 -11.04 -14.67
N ASN A 24 -8.05 -11.27 -15.02
CA ASN A 24 -8.43 -11.50 -16.42
C ASN A 24 -9.36 -10.39 -16.90
N SER A 25 -8.92 -9.62 -17.89
CA SER A 25 -9.82 -8.83 -18.72
C SER A 25 -10.73 -9.80 -19.50
N PHE A 26 -12.00 -9.89 -19.11
CA PHE A 26 -12.95 -10.76 -19.79
C PHE A 26 -13.20 -10.25 -21.21
N ALA A 27 -12.79 -11.03 -22.22
CA ALA A 27 -12.86 -10.62 -23.62
C ALA A 27 -14.30 -10.67 -24.18
N ASN A 28 -15.17 -11.54 -23.67
CA ASN A 28 -16.59 -11.60 -24.02
C ASN A 28 -17.44 -12.27 -22.92
N ARG A 29 -18.77 -12.19 -23.07
CA ARG A 29 -19.77 -12.70 -22.10
C ARG A 29 -19.74 -14.22 -21.90
N VAL A 30 -19.38 -14.98 -22.94
CA VAL A 30 -19.33 -16.45 -22.90
C VAL A 30 -18.17 -16.92 -22.01
N ASP A 31 -17.02 -16.23 -22.09
CA ASP A 31 -15.85 -16.50 -21.25
C ASP A 31 -16.15 -16.20 -19.77
N LEU A 32 -16.86 -15.09 -19.50
CA LEU A 32 -17.32 -14.74 -18.15
C LEU A 32 -18.26 -15.81 -17.58
N GLU A 33 -19.23 -16.29 -18.36
CA GLU A 33 -20.19 -17.32 -17.90
C GLU A 33 -19.48 -18.65 -17.60
N ALA A 34 -18.50 -19.05 -18.43
CA ALA A 34 -17.70 -20.25 -18.23
C ALA A 34 -16.84 -20.18 -16.96
N ASP A 35 -16.19 -19.03 -16.72
CA ASP A 35 -15.35 -18.82 -15.54
C ASP A 35 -16.16 -18.71 -14.25
N VAL A 36 -17.32 -18.06 -14.29
CA VAL A 36 -18.27 -18.02 -13.14
C VAL A 36 -18.75 -19.44 -12.79
N LEU A 37 -19.09 -20.26 -13.78
CA LEU A 37 -19.47 -21.67 -13.57
C LEU A 37 -18.33 -22.49 -12.97
N LYS A 38 -17.11 -22.30 -13.45
CA LYS A 38 -15.90 -22.99 -12.94
C LYS A 38 -15.63 -22.60 -11.49
N LEU A 39 -15.75 -21.31 -11.16
CA LEU A 39 -15.59 -20.80 -9.81
C LEU A 39 -16.69 -21.34 -8.88
N ALA A 40 -17.95 -21.31 -9.30
CA ALA A 40 -19.08 -21.82 -8.51
C ALA A 40 -18.90 -23.31 -8.16
N LYS A 41 -18.48 -24.14 -9.12
CA LYS A 41 -18.17 -25.56 -8.88
C LYS A 41 -17.03 -25.75 -7.88
N LYS A 42 -15.96 -24.94 -7.98
CA LYS A 42 -14.82 -24.99 -7.07
C LYS A 42 -15.21 -24.59 -5.65
N VAL A 43 -15.99 -23.51 -5.50
CA VAL A 43 -16.50 -23.06 -4.19
C VAL A 43 -17.42 -24.11 -3.59
N ASN A 44 -18.35 -24.69 -4.36
CA ASN A 44 -19.25 -25.74 -3.86
C ASN A 44 -18.47 -26.97 -3.39
N ARG A 45 -17.48 -27.42 -4.18
CA ARG A 45 -16.61 -28.56 -3.79
C ARG A 45 -15.85 -28.26 -2.50
N LEU A 46 -15.24 -27.08 -2.39
CA LEU A 46 -14.48 -26.67 -1.20
C LEU A 46 -15.36 -26.50 0.04
N ALA A 47 -16.57 -25.95 -0.14
CA ALA A 47 -17.54 -25.83 0.94
C ALA A 47 -17.97 -27.21 1.45
N ASN A 48 -18.30 -28.15 0.57
CA ASN A 48 -18.70 -29.51 0.98
C ASN A 48 -17.55 -30.29 1.61
N GLN A 49 -16.31 -30.11 1.13
CA GLN A 49 -15.14 -30.79 1.68
C GLN A 49 -14.70 -30.26 3.05
N ASN A 50 -15.08 -29.03 3.41
CA ASN A 50 -14.64 -28.39 4.65
C ASN A 50 -15.82 -27.98 5.55
N ALA A 51 -17.06 -28.34 5.22
CA ALA A 51 -18.26 -27.91 5.94
C ALA A 51 -18.17 -28.25 7.44
N ASP A 52 -17.69 -29.45 7.77
CA ASP A 52 -17.56 -29.94 9.14
C ASP A 52 -16.37 -29.31 9.91
N THR A 53 -15.51 -28.58 9.19
CA THR A 53 -14.32 -27.90 9.77
C THR A 53 -14.50 -26.40 9.91
N LEU A 54 -15.57 -25.84 9.33
CA LEU A 54 -15.88 -24.43 9.41
C LEU A 54 -16.77 -24.15 10.62
N SER A 55 -16.45 -23.11 11.37
CA SER A 55 -17.33 -22.66 12.45
C SER A 55 -18.65 -22.14 11.90
N ASN A 56 -19.70 -22.18 12.72
CA ASN A 56 -21.02 -21.64 12.37
C ASN A 56 -20.98 -20.16 11.95
N LYS A 57 -19.99 -19.38 12.43
CA LYS A 57 -19.77 -18.00 12.00
C LYS A 57 -19.23 -17.93 10.57
N GLU A 58 -18.20 -18.72 10.26
CA GLU A 58 -17.59 -18.77 8.93
C GLU A 58 -18.56 -19.29 7.86
N LEU A 59 -19.38 -20.30 8.19
CA LEU A 59 -20.44 -20.79 7.31
C LEU A 59 -21.49 -19.72 6.98
N ARG A 60 -21.87 -18.91 7.98
CA ARG A 60 -22.80 -17.78 7.79
C ARG A 60 -22.20 -16.71 6.89
N ASP A 61 -20.93 -16.39 7.07
CA ASP A 61 -20.23 -15.39 6.28
C ASP A 61 -20.08 -15.85 4.82
N VAL A 62 -19.72 -17.11 4.58
CA VAL A 62 -19.67 -17.70 3.22
C VAL A 62 -21.04 -17.66 2.54
N LYS A 63 -22.11 -18.05 3.24
CA LYS A 63 -23.48 -18.00 2.71
C LYS A 63 -23.91 -16.58 2.34
N LYS A 64 -23.54 -15.58 3.15
CA LYS A 64 -23.85 -14.17 2.91
C LYS A 64 -23.17 -13.66 1.64
N HIS A 65 -21.89 -13.96 1.44
CA HIS A 65 -21.12 -13.53 0.27
C HIS A 65 -21.62 -14.20 -1.02
N LEU A 66 -21.94 -15.50 -0.97
CA LEU A 66 -22.51 -16.21 -2.12
C LEU A 66 -23.90 -15.67 -2.50
N THR A 67 -24.74 -15.36 -1.51
CA THR A 67 -26.07 -14.78 -1.77
C THR A 67 -25.96 -13.40 -2.41
N LEU A 68 -24.98 -12.59 -1.99
CA LEU A 68 -24.71 -11.29 -2.58
C LEU A 68 -24.24 -11.41 -4.03
N ALA A 69 -23.30 -12.32 -4.30
CA ALA A 69 -22.81 -12.58 -5.66
C ALA A 69 -23.95 -13.00 -6.61
N VAL A 70 -24.86 -13.87 -6.16
CA VAL A 70 -26.03 -14.30 -6.96
C VAL A 70 -26.98 -13.13 -7.24
N LYS A 71 -27.19 -12.22 -6.28
CA LYS A 71 -28.03 -11.03 -6.49
C LYS A 71 -27.44 -10.07 -7.52
N ILE A 72 -26.14 -9.83 -7.45
CA ILE A 72 -25.41 -8.99 -8.41
C ILE A 72 -25.53 -9.57 -9.82
N ILE A 73 -25.28 -10.88 -9.97
CA ILE A 73 -25.33 -11.56 -11.27
C ILE A 73 -26.75 -11.54 -11.88
N LYS A 74 -27.79 -11.65 -11.05
CA LYS A 74 -29.19 -11.67 -11.52
C LYS A 74 -29.76 -10.30 -11.85
N GLY A 75 -29.09 -9.20 -11.48
CA GLY A 75 -29.60 -7.84 -11.70
C GLY A 75 -30.92 -7.53 -10.96
N ILE A 76 -31.34 -8.38 -10.01
CA ILE A 76 -32.59 -8.23 -9.25
C ILE A 76 -32.23 -7.74 -7.84
N GLY A 77 -32.12 -6.43 -7.71
CA GLY A 77 -31.98 -5.75 -6.42
C GLY A 77 -31.53 -4.31 -6.61
N THR A 78 -32.25 -3.35 -6.01
CA THR A 78 -31.58 -2.13 -5.56
C THR A 78 -30.41 -2.61 -4.70
N THR A 79 -29.19 -2.19 -5.02
CA THR A 79 -28.03 -2.50 -4.18
C THR A 79 -28.42 -2.12 -2.75
N PRO A 80 -28.58 -3.06 -1.80
CA PRO A 80 -28.51 -2.67 -0.42
C PRO A 80 -27.15 -2.01 -0.31
N VAL A 81 -27.10 -0.76 0.14
CA VAL A 81 -25.85 -0.18 0.63
C VAL A 81 -25.20 -1.32 1.41
N PRO A 82 -23.98 -1.75 1.03
CA PRO A 82 -23.30 -2.80 1.76
C PRO A 82 -23.49 -2.47 3.23
N PRO A 83 -23.77 -3.42 4.16
CA PRO A 83 -23.57 -3.10 5.57
C PRO A 83 -22.21 -2.46 5.58
N THR A 84 -22.16 -1.15 5.85
CA THR A 84 -20.99 -0.31 5.57
C THR A 84 -19.88 -1.15 6.10
N ASN A 85 -19.06 -1.71 5.20
CA ASN A 85 -17.92 -2.52 5.60
C ASN A 85 -17.31 -1.63 6.66
N PRO A 86 -17.36 -1.99 7.97
CA PRO A 86 -17.12 -1.00 9.01
C PRO A 86 -15.84 -0.37 8.56
N ARG A 87 -15.89 0.92 8.19
CA ARG A 87 -14.74 1.63 7.59
C ARG A 87 -13.57 1.07 8.34
N PRO A 88 -12.56 0.41 7.70
CA PRO A 88 -11.55 -0.34 8.43
C PRO A 88 -11.25 0.52 9.62
N ILE A 89 -11.60 0.05 10.83
CA ILE A 89 -11.49 0.92 12.01
C ILE A 89 -10.01 1.14 12.04
N TYR A 90 -9.59 2.28 11.48
CA TYR A 90 -8.21 2.62 11.28
C TYR A 90 -7.79 2.91 12.70
N ARG A 91 -7.29 1.86 13.35
CA ARG A 91 -6.82 1.93 14.69
C ARG A 91 -5.57 2.80 14.59
N VAL A 92 -5.79 4.08 14.82
CA VAL A 92 -4.70 5.04 14.95
C VAL A 92 -3.85 4.61 16.14
N CYS A 93 -2.57 4.93 16.09
CA CYS A 93 -1.62 4.43 17.07
C CYS A 93 -1.99 4.83 18.52
N SER A 94 -2.71 5.94 18.72
CA SER A 94 -3.25 6.33 20.03
C SER A 94 -4.29 5.37 20.61
N GLN A 95 -4.89 4.51 19.79
CA GLN A 95 -5.80 3.45 20.21
C GLN A 95 -5.07 2.13 20.46
N ASP A 96 -3.74 2.11 20.30
CA ASP A 96 -2.91 0.94 20.52
C ASP A 96 -2.73 0.58 22.01
N SER A 97 -2.13 -0.57 22.33
CA SER A 97 -1.74 -0.81 23.73
C SER A 97 -0.75 0.26 24.19
N ALA A 98 -0.77 0.62 25.48
CA ALA A 98 0.10 1.68 26.01
C ALA A 98 1.57 1.46 25.66
N ASP A 99 2.05 0.21 25.71
CA ASP A 99 3.43 -0.15 25.36
C ASP A 99 3.74 0.11 23.88
N ILE A 100 2.84 -0.31 22.97
CA ILE A 100 3.01 -0.14 21.52
C ILE A 100 2.95 1.36 21.16
N PHE A 101 2.01 2.09 21.74
CA PHE A 101 1.88 3.53 21.55
C PHE A 101 3.15 4.26 22.01
N GLN A 102 3.62 4.01 23.24
CA GLN A 102 4.80 4.68 23.80
C GLN A 102 6.06 4.39 22.98
N GLN A 103 6.29 3.13 22.59
CA GLN A 103 7.42 2.77 21.74
C GLN A 103 7.38 3.50 20.39
N THR A 104 6.21 3.54 19.75
CA THR A 104 6.04 4.21 18.46
C THR A 104 6.23 5.72 18.58
N PHE A 105 5.64 6.33 19.60
CA PHE A 105 5.78 7.76 19.88
C PHE A 105 7.26 8.15 20.04
N ILE A 106 8.00 7.41 20.87
CA ILE A 106 9.43 7.65 21.10
C ILE A 106 10.21 7.49 19.79
N LYS A 107 9.91 6.45 19.01
CA LYS A 107 10.57 6.18 17.73
C LYS A 107 10.38 7.33 16.74
N ILE A 108 9.14 7.77 16.54
CA ILE A 108 8.82 8.88 15.62
C ILE A 108 9.41 10.20 16.13
N LYS A 109 9.31 10.48 17.42
CA LYS A 109 9.91 11.69 18.02
C LYS A 109 11.43 11.72 17.80
N ASN A 110 12.12 10.61 18.07
CA ASN A 110 13.56 10.52 17.88
C ASN A 110 13.95 10.71 16.41
N PHE A 111 13.20 10.11 15.49
CA PHE A 111 13.39 10.33 14.05
C PHE A 111 13.20 11.80 13.68
N ALA A 112 12.09 12.40 14.10
CA ALA A 112 11.76 13.79 13.80
C ALA A 112 12.82 14.77 14.34
N TYR A 113 13.36 14.51 15.53
CA TYR A 113 14.41 15.31 16.14
C TYR A 113 15.78 15.13 15.47
N SER A 114 16.10 13.92 15.01
CA SER A 114 17.42 13.62 14.46
C SER A 114 17.73 14.42 13.18
N SER A 115 19.00 14.83 13.03
CA SER A 115 19.49 15.49 11.81
C SER A 115 19.40 14.60 10.57
N SER A 116 19.55 13.28 10.76
CA SER A 116 19.31 12.27 9.72
C SER A 116 17.85 12.18 9.32
N GLY A 117 16.90 12.37 10.26
CA GLY A 117 15.46 12.33 10.02
C GLY A 117 14.89 13.66 9.58
N LEU A 118 14.13 14.36 10.43
CA LEU A 118 13.44 15.61 10.04
C LEU A 118 14.10 16.89 10.57
N ASP A 119 15.14 16.77 11.40
CA ASP A 119 15.90 17.88 11.98
C ASP A 119 14.97 18.96 12.59
N MET A 120 13.99 18.51 13.35
CA MET A 120 13.04 19.38 14.04
C MET A 120 13.57 19.79 15.42
N THR A 121 13.07 20.90 15.95
CA THR A 121 13.27 21.24 17.36
C THR A 121 12.66 20.17 18.26
N SER A 122 13.09 20.09 19.52
CA SER A 122 12.53 19.13 20.49
C SER A 122 11.01 19.26 20.66
N SER A 123 10.50 20.50 20.67
CA SER A 123 9.05 20.77 20.72
C SER A 123 8.36 20.35 19.41
N GLY A 124 8.92 20.69 18.25
CA GLY A 124 8.37 20.30 16.95
C GLY A 124 8.35 18.79 16.74
N ALA A 125 9.39 18.08 17.16
CA ALA A 125 9.46 16.62 17.10
C ALA A 125 8.42 15.94 18.01
N THR A 126 8.12 16.55 19.17
CA THR A 126 7.08 16.07 20.08
C THR A 126 5.70 16.24 19.45
N GLN A 127 5.39 17.43 18.91
CA GLN A 127 4.13 17.70 18.22
C GLN A 127 3.95 16.78 17.01
N PHE A 128 4.99 16.62 16.20
CA PHE A 128 4.97 15.72 15.04
C PHE A 128 4.65 14.27 15.44
N ALA A 129 5.27 13.78 16.51
CA ALA A 129 5.00 12.43 17.00
C ALA A 129 3.56 12.28 17.50
N GLN A 130 3.00 13.29 18.17
CA GLN A 130 1.58 13.31 18.58
C GLN A 130 0.68 13.19 17.35
N GLU A 131 0.82 14.12 16.41
CA GLU A 131 0.03 14.16 15.17
C GLU A 131 0.14 12.85 14.38
N PHE A 132 1.36 12.30 14.24
CA PHE A 132 1.58 11.02 13.56
C PHE A 132 0.79 9.90 14.24
N THR A 133 0.91 9.76 15.57
CA THR A 133 0.23 8.69 16.31
C THR A 133 -1.30 8.84 16.37
N GLU A 134 -1.81 10.05 16.16
CA GLU A 134 -3.25 10.33 16.07
C GLU A 134 -3.83 10.09 14.69
N THR A 135 -3.01 10.08 13.64
CA THR A 135 -3.45 10.03 12.24
C THR A 135 -3.04 8.75 11.50
N HIS A 136 -2.08 7.99 12.04
CA HIS A 136 -1.54 6.78 11.42
C HIS A 136 -1.55 5.61 12.41
N SER A 137 -1.55 4.39 11.87
CA SER A 137 -1.34 3.18 12.68
C SER A 137 0.12 3.07 13.14
N CYS A 138 0.37 2.38 14.25
CA CYS A 138 1.75 2.21 14.73
C CYS A 138 2.63 1.43 13.73
N GLU A 139 2.05 0.51 12.98
CA GLU A 139 2.72 -0.28 11.93
C GLU A 139 3.28 0.58 10.79
N THR A 140 2.70 1.77 10.59
CA THR A 140 3.11 2.69 9.51
C THR A 140 4.41 3.43 9.84
N ALA A 141 4.85 3.45 11.11
CA ALA A 141 6.01 4.22 11.54
C ALA A 141 7.30 3.85 10.78
N ASP A 142 7.54 2.56 10.60
CA ASP A 142 8.78 2.07 9.99
C ASP A 142 8.80 2.33 8.48
N ILE A 143 7.63 2.17 7.86
CA ILE A 143 7.41 2.49 6.45
C ILE A 143 7.61 3.99 6.22
N PHE A 144 7.02 4.83 7.06
CA PHE A 144 7.19 6.29 7.00
C PHE A 144 8.67 6.67 7.11
N MET A 145 9.37 6.16 8.12
CA MET A 145 10.79 6.49 8.36
C MET A 145 11.67 6.03 7.20
N SER A 146 11.46 4.80 6.70
CA SER A 146 12.18 4.23 5.55
C SER A 146 11.98 5.08 4.29
N LYS A 147 10.72 5.26 3.88
CA LYS A 147 10.37 6.01 2.66
C LYS A 147 10.82 7.46 2.74
N SER A 148 10.56 8.14 3.86
CA SER A 148 10.91 9.55 4.01
C SER A 148 12.42 9.77 4.01
N SER A 149 13.20 8.90 4.66
CA SER A 149 14.67 8.99 4.64
C SER A 149 15.21 8.83 3.23
N ARG A 150 14.73 7.81 2.50
CA ARG A 150 15.16 7.56 1.13
C ARG A 150 14.82 8.73 0.19
N LEU A 151 13.59 9.24 0.26
CA LEU A 151 13.16 10.38 -0.55
C LEU A 151 13.93 11.66 -0.21
N LYS A 152 14.23 11.91 1.06
CA LYS A 152 15.03 13.06 1.49
C LYS A 152 16.45 12.95 0.94
N THR A 153 17.09 11.79 1.05
CA THR A 153 18.43 11.56 0.50
C THR A 153 18.46 11.75 -1.01
N PHE A 154 17.49 11.19 -1.73
CA PHE A 154 17.36 11.37 -3.18
C PHE A 154 17.18 12.84 -3.55
N ALA A 155 16.28 13.55 -2.87
CA ALA A 155 16.01 14.95 -3.17
C ALA A 155 17.21 15.86 -2.88
N TYR A 156 17.94 15.61 -1.79
CA TYR A 156 19.11 16.39 -1.39
C TYR A 156 20.35 16.12 -2.25
N SER A 157 20.52 14.89 -2.76
CA SER A 157 21.72 14.51 -3.50
C SER A 157 21.91 15.31 -4.78
N THR A 158 23.16 15.68 -5.08
CA THR A 158 23.57 16.27 -6.37
C THR A 158 23.33 15.34 -7.56
N SER A 159 23.30 14.02 -7.30
CA SER A 159 22.95 12.99 -8.28
C SER A 159 21.44 12.75 -8.41
N GLY A 160 20.63 13.39 -7.56
CA GLY A 160 19.17 13.35 -7.59
C GLY A 160 18.63 14.73 -7.94
N LEU A 161 17.81 15.31 -7.05
CA LEU A 161 17.12 16.57 -7.34
C LEU A 161 17.94 17.82 -6.98
N ASP A 162 19.08 17.67 -6.28
CA ASP A 162 19.97 18.77 -5.91
C ASP A 162 19.24 19.90 -5.14
N MET A 163 18.30 19.49 -4.27
CA MET A 163 17.50 20.41 -3.46
C MET A 163 18.25 20.85 -2.21
N THR A 164 17.88 22.03 -1.69
CA THR A 164 18.28 22.42 -0.33
C THR A 164 17.77 21.41 0.70
N SER A 165 18.42 21.34 1.87
CA SER A 165 17.98 20.46 2.97
C SER A 165 16.50 20.67 3.34
N SER A 166 16.04 21.93 3.36
CA SER A 166 14.64 22.27 3.63
C SER A 166 13.68 21.73 2.55
N ASN A 167 14.02 21.90 1.28
CA ASN A 167 13.20 21.44 0.16
C ASN A 167 13.18 19.91 0.05
N ALA A 168 14.31 19.25 0.31
CA ALA A 168 14.42 17.80 0.33
C ALA A 168 13.55 17.17 1.44
N LYS A 169 13.50 17.82 2.61
CA LYS A 169 12.59 17.43 3.69
C LYS A 169 11.12 17.54 3.26
N SER A 170 10.72 18.70 2.72
CA SER A 170 9.34 18.91 2.25
C SER A 170 8.96 17.92 1.15
N TYR A 171 9.89 17.62 0.24
CA TYR A 171 9.70 16.62 -0.81
C TYR A 171 9.35 15.24 -0.24
N ALA A 172 10.14 14.76 0.73
CA ALA A 172 9.90 13.48 1.40
C ALA A 172 8.56 13.46 2.13
N MET A 173 8.27 14.50 2.91
CA MET A 173 7.04 14.61 3.70
C MET A 173 5.77 14.60 2.84
N ASN A 174 5.81 15.22 1.66
CA ASN A 174 4.66 15.31 0.78
C ASN A 174 4.41 14.05 -0.06
N LYS A 175 5.40 13.15 -0.17
CA LYS A 175 5.39 12.06 -1.16
C LYS A 175 5.56 10.66 -0.58
N TRP A 176 5.94 10.51 0.70
CA TRP A 176 6.21 9.19 1.27
C TRP A 176 5.01 8.24 1.21
N GLN A 177 3.78 8.74 1.37
CA GLN A 177 2.56 7.91 1.35
C GLN A 177 2.35 7.25 -0.01
N SER A 178 2.62 7.97 -1.09
CA SER A 178 2.42 7.51 -2.45
C SER A 178 3.62 6.79 -3.06
N PHE A 179 4.78 6.87 -2.40
CA PHE A 179 6.01 6.26 -2.87
C PHE A 179 5.95 4.74 -2.87
N CYS A 180 6.25 4.14 -4.02
CA CYS A 180 6.44 2.71 -4.18
C CYS A 180 7.79 2.30 -3.62
N GLU A 181 7.81 1.57 -2.50
CA GLU A 181 9.05 1.25 -1.77
C GLU A 181 10.07 0.51 -2.62
N ASP A 182 9.60 -0.42 -3.46
CA ASP A 182 10.46 -1.22 -4.34
C ASP A 182 10.90 -0.48 -5.62
N PHE A 183 10.38 0.73 -5.87
CA PHE A 183 10.71 1.45 -7.09
C PHE A 183 12.15 2.01 -7.02
N PRO A 184 13.03 1.74 -8.01
CA PRO A 184 14.45 2.11 -7.93
C PRO A 184 14.70 3.56 -8.41
N ILE A 185 14.12 4.53 -7.69
CA ILE A 185 14.02 5.95 -8.07
C ILE A 185 15.36 6.58 -8.49
N GLU A 186 16.44 6.28 -7.78
CA GLU A 186 17.76 6.85 -8.05
C GLU A 186 18.31 6.38 -9.40
N SER A 187 18.13 5.09 -9.71
CA SER A 187 18.64 4.49 -10.95
C SER A 187 17.83 4.92 -12.17
N GLU A 188 16.49 4.98 -12.04
CA GLU A 188 15.61 5.42 -13.13
C GLU A 188 15.79 6.91 -13.41
N PHE A 189 15.91 7.72 -12.36
CA PHE A 189 16.22 9.15 -12.49
C PHE A 189 17.55 9.35 -13.22
N LYS A 190 18.60 8.62 -12.82
CA LYS A 190 19.91 8.71 -13.47
C LYS A 190 19.84 8.38 -14.97
N LYS A 191 19.12 7.33 -15.37
CA LYS A 191 18.97 6.96 -16.79
C LYS A 191 18.34 8.10 -17.60
N HIS A 192 17.23 8.64 -17.13
CA HIS A 192 16.55 9.75 -17.82
C HIS A 192 17.38 11.04 -17.81
N TYR A 193 18.06 11.34 -16.70
CA TYR A 193 18.93 12.50 -16.58
C TYR A 193 20.09 12.41 -17.58
N THR A 194 20.79 11.27 -17.64
CA THR A 194 21.90 11.07 -18.57
C THR A 194 21.46 11.17 -20.02
N PHE A 195 20.30 10.60 -20.38
CA PHE A 195 19.75 10.76 -21.72
C PHE A 195 19.43 12.23 -22.04
N ALA A 196 18.80 12.95 -21.12
CA ALA A 196 18.45 14.35 -21.35
C ALA A 196 19.67 15.27 -21.42
N TYR A 197 20.69 15.03 -20.60
CA TYR A 197 21.89 15.88 -20.51
C TYR A 197 22.94 15.59 -21.59
N SER A 198 22.98 14.36 -22.13
CA SER A 198 23.99 13.98 -23.13
C SER A 198 23.85 14.76 -24.44
N SER A 199 24.98 15.14 -25.04
CA SER A 199 25.05 15.70 -26.40
C SER A 199 24.61 14.72 -27.49
N SER A 200 24.62 13.43 -27.21
CA SER A 200 24.05 12.38 -28.07
C SER A 200 22.56 12.12 -27.81
N GLY A 201 21.99 12.77 -26.79
CA GLY A 201 20.60 12.61 -26.36
C GLY A 201 19.80 13.86 -26.65
N LEU A 202 19.24 14.50 -25.60
CA LEU A 202 18.46 15.74 -25.77
C LEU A 202 19.30 17.02 -25.64
N ASP A 203 20.58 16.91 -25.29
CA ASP A 203 21.52 18.04 -25.14
C ASP A 203 20.97 19.18 -24.29
N MET A 204 20.24 18.84 -23.22
CA MET A 204 19.64 19.81 -22.32
C MET A 204 20.67 20.34 -21.33
N THR A 205 20.44 21.56 -20.84
CA THR A 205 21.14 22.05 -19.64
C THR A 205 20.87 21.12 -18.46
N SER A 206 21.78 21.08 -17.48
CA SER A 206 21.62 20.23 -16.28
C SER A 206 20.28 20.48 -15.57
N SER A 207 19.83 21.74 -15.46
CA SER A 207 18.55 22.07 -14.83
C SER A 207 17.35 21.52 -15.61
N ASN A 208 17.36 21.60 -16.94
CA ASN A 208 16.31 21.04 -17.79
C ASN A 208 16.35 19.50 -17.81
N ALA A 209 17.53 18.90 -17.80
CA ALA A 209 17.70 17.45 -17.73
C ALA A 209 17.17 16.87 -16.41
N ARG A 210 17.38 17.53 -15.27
CA ARG A 210 16.79 17.12 -13.97
C ARG A 210 15.26 17.18 -14.02
N ARG A 211 14.69 18.26 -14.56
CA ARG A 211 13.23 18.41 -14.69
C ARG A 211 12.64 17.32 -15.58
N TYR A 212 13.26 17.05 -16.72
CA TYR A 212 12.88 15.97 -17.61
C TYR A 212 12.89 14.61 -16.88
N ALA A 213 13.98 14.29 -16.18
CA ALA A 213 14.09 13.04 -15.44
C ALA A 213 13.02 12.93 -14.34
N GLN A 214 12.75 14.01 -13.62
CA GLN A 214 11.69 14.09 -12.64
C GLN A 214 10.31 13.82 -13.27
N GLU A 215 9.96 14.49 -14.35
CA GLU A 215 8.68 14.32 -15.07
C GLU A 215 8.44 12.88 -15.56
N LYS A 216 9.50 12.14 -15.89
CA LYS A 216 9.40 10.73 -16.30
C LYS A 216 9.29 9.77 -15.14
N VAL A 217 10.00 10.04 -14.04
CA VAL A 217 10.11 9.12 -12.92
C VAL A 217 8.95 9.24 -11.94
N GLU A 218 8.53 10.47 -11.62
CA GLU A 218 7.56 10.69 -10.54
C GLU A 218 6.20 10.00 -10.74
N PRO A 219 5.59 10.00 -11.95
CA PRO A 219 4.29 9.34 -12.13
C PRO A 219 4.28 7.85 -11.78
N VAL A 220 5.42 7.17 -11.99
CA VAL A 220 5.58 5.74 -11.67
C VAL A 220 5.99 5.56 -10.22
N ALA A 221 6.99 6.33 -9.76
CA ALA A 221 7.53 6.25 -8.40
C ALA A 221 6.48 6.51 -7.31
N PHE A 222 5.48 7.35 -7.60
CA PHE A 222 4.46 7.79 -6.65
C PHE A 222 3.05 7.25 -6.96
N SER A 223 2.96 6.08 -7.59
CA SER A 223 1.68 5.45 -7.97
C SER A 223 1.07 4.54 -6.90
N CYS A 224 1.81 4.25 -5.81
CA CYS A 224 1.40 3.28 -4.79
C CYS A 224 0.48 3.88 -3.69
N GLY A 225 0.08 5.15 -3.82
CA GLY A 225 -0.70 5.88 -2.80
C GLY A 225 -2.19 5.56 -2.71
N ASN A 226 -2.70 4.56 -3.44
CA ASN A 226 -4.13 4.23 -3.52
C ASN A 226 -4.46 2.81 -3.03
N ILE A 227 -3.79 2.34 -1.97
CA ILE A 227 -4.13 1.06 -1.32
C ILE A 227 -4.32 1.28 0.19
N PHE A 228 -5.26 2.14 0.57
CA PHE A 228 -5.82 2.21 1.93
C PHE A 228 -7.30 2.57 1.87
#